data_AF-A0A1I1HQQ0-F1
#
_entry.id   AF-A0A1I1HQQ0-F1
#
_cell.length_a   1.000
_cell.length_b   1.000
_cell.length_c   1.000
_cell.angle_alpha   90.00
_cell.angle_beta   90.00
_cell.angle_gamma   90.00
#
_symmetry.space_group_name_H-M   'P 1'
#
loop_
_entity.id
_entity.type
_entity.pdbx_description
1 polymer ?
#
loop_
_entity_poly.entity_id
_entity_poly.type
_entity_poly.pdbx_seq_one_letter_code
_entity_poly.pdbx_strand_id
1 'polypeptide(L)'
;MQVWRYAAISRTKRSRDMTNRTLFATNNRILLLELLSASVMSTVSALASALAVGALIGLERGWRERERAEGSRVAGLRTFSLFGLLGGVLGVLSVTLGPWPLVTGFAGLSILAAVSYRENVRIHGSLSVTTAVAALLTYSLGALAGVGQAAIAVGAAVVVAMLLDLKPTLHRWLRLVEHRELSAALQLLVLSVVILPLLPDAGYGPYDALNPYRLWWAVVLIAGLSLCGHIAMRLTGPQRGIFWTGLLGGLASSTVTTLTLSRRARAEPGLTDAAAAGTLAACGMMFLRMTVIVFSLQPALGRPLGIPMVAAGIALLGMGTWQWKQLASGVDDVAPFDLSTALGFGAFLGVMAVLTQACKEWLGNPGLYALAALSGLADVDAIVVTVMQMQAAGSLAVAATVTVVGIAVAANMVAKASIAAVTGGASLGRRVAVGYCLSIASGSAAAIIMMLA
;
A
#
# COMPACT_ATOMS: atom_id res chain seq x y z
N MET A 1 84.76 -32.61 48.14
CA MET A 1 84.22 -32.53 46.76
C MET A 1 82.74 -32.11 46.67
N GLN A 2 82.04 -31.77 47.78
CA GLN A 2 80.61 -31.43 47.76
C GLN A 2 80.27 -29.91 47.70
N VAL A 3 81.19 -29.01 48.06
CA VAL A 3 80.92 -27.55 48.12
C VAL A 3 80.84 -26.90 46.73
N TRP A 4 81.54 -27.44 45.73
CA TRP A 4 81.55 -26.90 44.37
C TRP A 4 80.30 -27.25 43.52
N ARG A 5 79.58 -28.34 43.85
CA ARG A 5 78.35 -28.72 43.13
C ARG A 5 77.14 -27.82 43.46
N TYR A 6 77.06 -27.27 44.67
CA TYR A 6 75.98 -26.36 45.05
C TYR A 6 76.10 -24.96 44.41
N ALA A 7 77.32 -24.45 44.25
CA ALA A 7 77.57 -23.15 43.63
C ALA A 7 77.20 -23.13 42.12
N ALA A 8 77.49 -24.21 41.38
CA ALA A 8 77.17 -24.33 39.96
C ALA A 8 75.65 -24.44 39.68
N ILE A 9 74.91 -25.13 40.55
CA ILE A 9 73.44 -25.26 40.46
C ILE A 9 72.74 -23.93 40.81
N SER A 10 73.27 -23.18 41.78
CA SER A 10 72.71 -21.86 42.14
C SER A 10 72.90 -20.79 41.04
N ARG A 11 74.05 -20.79 40.35
CA ARG A 11 74.32 -19.84 39.23
C ARG A 11 73.47 -20.14 38.00
N THR A 12 73.26 -21.41 37.67
CA THR A 12 72.41 -21.81 36.52
C THR A 12 70.92 -21.58 36.80
N LYS A 13 70.45 -21.76 38.04
CA LYS A 13 69.07 -21.43 38.43
C LYS A 13 68.81 -19.92 38.40
N ARG A 14 69.74 -19.10 38.91
CA ARG A 14 69.66 -17.63 38.90
C ARG A 14 69.72 -17.03 37.49
N SER A 15 70.52 -17.64 36.59
CA SER A 15 70.56 -17.29 35.17
C SER A 15 69.25 -17.63 34.45
N ARG A 16 68.69 -18.82 34.67
CA ARG A 16 67.39 -19.22 34.08
C ARG A 16 66.22 -18.37 34.60
N ASP A 17 66.23 -17.99 35.88
CA ASP A 17 65.21 -17.10 36.45
C ASP A 17 65.29 -15.66 35.91
N MET A 18 66.51 -15.16 35.62
CA MET A 18 66.68 -13.87 34.94
C MET A 18 66.20 -13.91 33.48
N THR A 19 66.54 -14.96 32.72
CA THR A 19 66.09 -15.11 31.33
C THR A 19 64.58 -15.30 31.24
N ASN A 20 63.97 -16.04 32.16
CA ASN A 20 62.50 -16.15 32.23
C ASN A 20 61.86 -14.80 32.59
N ARG A 21 62.39 -14.04 33.55
CA ARG A 21 61.86 -12.71 33.89
C ARG A 21 61.96 -11.71 32.74
N THR A 22 63.04 -11.75 31.95
CA THR A 22 63.18 -10.88 30.76
C THR A 22 62.30 -11.32 29.59
N LEU A 23 62.08 -12.63 29.40
CA LEU A 23 61.12 -13.15 28.42
C LEU A 23 59.67 -12.82 28.80
N PHE A 24 59.28 -12.96 30.07
CA PHE A 24 57.96 -12.54 30.55
C PHE A 24 57.74 -11.02 30.42
N ALA A 25 58.75 -10.20 30.73
CA ALA A 25 58.67 -8.75 30.56
C ALA A 25 58.59 -8.32 29.08
N THR A 26 59.31 -9.02 28.20
CA THR A 26 59.27 -8.78 26.74
C THR A 26 57.93 -9.21 26.14
N ASN A 27 57.42 -10.39 26.52
CA ASN A 27 56.11 -10.86 26.08
C ASN A 27 54.98 -9.94 26.56
N ASN A 28 55.01 -9.47 27.81
CA ASN A 28 54.03 -8.49 28.30
C ASN A 28 54.14 -7.15 27.55
N ARG A 29 55.34 -6.71 27.16
CA ARG A 29 55.51 -5.49 26.34
C ARG A 29 54.94 -5.66 24.93
N ILE A 30 55.16 -6.82 24.30
CA ILE A 30 54.60 -7.13 22.97
C ILE A 30 53.07 -7.19 23.04
N LEU A 31 52.51 -7.86 24.06
CA LEU A 31 51.07 -7.92 24.29
C LEU A 31 50.45 -6.53 24.56
N LEU A 32 51.13 -5.68 25.33
CA LEU A 32 50.71 -4.29 25.56
C LEU A 32 50.76 -3.46 24.26
N LEU A 33 51.76 -3.66 23.41
CA LEU A 33 51.87 -2.99 22.11
C LEU A 33 50.78 -3.47 21.14
N GLU A 34 50.47 -4.77 21.12
CA GLU A 34 49.36 -5.33 20.33
C GLU A 34 48.00 -4.82 20.81
N LEU A 35 47.76 -4.78 22.13
CA LEU A 35 46.52 -4.24 22.70
C LEU A 35 46.38 -2.73 22.45
N LEU A 36 47.46 -1.97 22.59
CA LEU A 36 47.47 -0.53 22.28
C LEU A 36 47.21 -0.28 20.80
N SER A 37 47.90 -1.01 19.90
CA SER A 37 47.68 -0.86 18.44
C SER A 37 46.27 -1.25 18.01
N ALA A 38 45.70 -2.32 18.57
CA ALA A 38 44.31 -2.71 18.32
C ALA A 38 43.31 -1.65 18.80
N SER A 39 43.55 -1.05 19.98
CA SER A 39 42.69 0.01 20.55
C SER A 39 42.76 1.34 19.76
N VAL A 40 43.94 1.68 19.22
CA VAL A 40 44.11 2.85 18.36
C VAL A 40 43.42 2.61 17.02
N MET A 41 43.58 1.42 16.43
CA MET A 41 42.95 1.07 15.16
C MET A 41 41.42 1.08 15.25
N SER A 42 40.85 0.59 16.36
CA SER A 42 39.39 0.62 16.58
C SER A 42 38.85 2.03 16.80
N THR A 43 39.61 2.90 17.47
CA THR A 43 39.22 4.31 17.66
C THR A 43 39.28 5.09 16.34
N VAL A 44 40.32 4.86 15.53
CA VAL A 44 40.44 5.48 14.20
C VAL A 44 39.30 5.04 13.29
N SER A 45 38.94 3.76 13.27
CA SER A 45 37.83 3.27 12.45
C SER A 45 36.47 3.80 12.94
N ALA A 46 36.28 3.93 14.25
CA ALA A 46 35.09 4.55 14.85
C ALA A 46 34.92 6.02 14.43
N LEU A 47 36.00 6.82 14.52
CA LEU A 47 35.97 8.23 14.14
C LEU A 47 35.84 8.41 12.61
N ALA A 48 36.50 7.55 11.82
CA ALA A 48 36.33 7.54 10.36
C ALA A 48 34.89 7.21 9.97
N SER A 49 34.25 6.27 10.67
CA SER A 49 32.84 5.92 10.48
C SER A 49 31.92 7.07 10.89
N ALA A 50 32.21 7.76 12.00
CA ALA A 50 31.46 8.94 12.43
C ALA A 50 31.55 10.09 11.42
N LEU A 51 32.73 10.31 10.83
CA LEU A 51 32.93 11.24 9.73
C LEU A 51 32.13 10.81 8.48
N ALA A 52 32.16 9.52 8.13
CA ALA A 52 31.45 8.97 6.97
C ALA A 52 29.92 9.11 7.12
N VAL A 53 29.37 8.85 8.32
CA VAL A 53 27.98 9.11 8.69
C VAL A 53 27.61 10.57 8.41
N GLY A 54 28.43 11.50 8.89
CA GLY A 54 28.22 12.92 8.68
C GLY A 54 28.34 13.34 7.21
N ALA A 55 29.33 12.81 6.49
CA ALA A 55 29.52 13.09 5.08
C ALA A 55 28.37 12.56 4.22
N LEU A 56 27.85 11.37 4.54
CA LEU A 56 26.74 10.74 3.82
C LEU A 56 25.45 11.57 3.94
N ILE A 57 25.08 11.95 5.16
CA ILE A 57 23.91 12.82 5.39
C ILE A 57 24.16 14.22 4.79
N GLY A 58 25.39 14.72 4.95
CA GLY A 58 25.81 16.01 4.39
C GLY A 58 25.81 16.07 2.87
N LEU A 59 26.01 14.93 2.18
CA LEU A 59 25.95 14.83 0.73
C LEU A 59 24.51 15.04 0.22
N GLU A 60 23.52 14.38 0.82
CA GLU A 60 22.09 14.61 0.50
C GLU A 60 21.72 16.09 0.69
N ARG A 61 22.17 16.67 1.81
CA ARG A 61 21.91 18.06 2.16
C ARG A 61 22.58 19.04 1.20
N GLY A 62 23.86 18.82 0.91
CA GLY A 62 24.64 19.67 0.01
C GLY A 62 24.20 19.57 -1.45
N TRP A 63 23.75 18.40 -1.90
CA TRP A 63 23.26 18.18 -3.26
C TRP A 63 22.04 19.05 -3.60
N ARG A 64 21.15 19.27 -2.62
CA ARG A 64 19.92 20.08 -2.79
C ARG A 64 20.16 21.58 -2.80
N GLU A 65 21.21 22.04 -2.15
CA GLU A 65 21.54 23.47 -2.06
C GLU A 65 22.59 23.89 -3.09
N ARG A 66 22.92 23.01 -4.06
CA ARG A 66 23.98 23.25 -5.06
C ARG A 66 23.74 24.49 -5.93
N GLU A 67 22.47 24.84 -6.18
CA GLU A 67 22.06 26.00 -6.98
C GLU A 67 21.98 27.30 -6.15
N ARG A 68 22.19 27.23 -4.83
CA ARG A 68 22.27 28.42 -3.96
C ARG A 68 23.70 28.94 -3.88
N ALA A 69 23.85 30.27 -3.88
CA ALA A 69 25.13 30.97 -3.79
C ALA A 69 25.92 30.57 -2.53
N GLU A 70 27.25 30.53 -2.63
CA GLU A 70 28.12 30.30 -1.48
C GLU A 70 27.84 31.34 -0.37
N GLY A 71 27.67 30.88 0.87
CA GLY A 71 27.25 31.71 2.00
C GLY A 71 25.74 31.74 2.30
N SER A 72 24.89 31.31 1.35
CA SER A 72 23.43 31.12 1.58
C SER A 72 23.04 29.66 1.86
N ARG A 73 24.04 28.75 1.90
CA ARG A 73 23.88 27.31 2.15
C ARG A 73 23.85 27.06 3.66
N VAL A 74 22.74 26.55 4.17
CA VAL A 74 22.45 26.56 5.61
C VAL A 74 23.20 25.45 6.37
N ALA A 75 23.53 24.34 5.71
CA ALA A 75 24.48 23.32 6.23
C ALA A 75 24.71 22.24 5.16
N GLY A 76 25.88 22.21 4.53
CA GLY A 76 26.23 21.24 3.49
C GLY A 76 27.08 20.05 4.00
N LEU A 77 27.78 19.39 3.08
CA LEU A 77 28.66 18.26 3.33
C LEU A 77 29.61 18.51 4.51
N ARG A 78 30.32 19.64 4.51
CA ARG A 78 31.29 19.98 5.55
C ARG A 78 30.66 20.07 6.94
N THR A 79 29.52 20.75 7.08
CA THR A 79 28.88 20.99 8.38
C THR A 79 28.40 19.68 8.99
N PHE A 80 27.75 18.82 8.21
CA PHE A 80 27.26 17.53 8.68
C PHE A 80 28.39 16.52 8.95
N SER A 81 29.46 16.52 8.15
CA SER A 81 30.69 15.77 8.47
C SER A 81 31.26 16.16 9.84
N LEU A 82 31.28 17.46 10.14
CA LEU A 82 31.74 17.97 11.43
C LEU A 82 30.80 17.61 12.58
N PHE A 83 29.47 17.60 12.38
CA PHE A 83 28.53 17.13 13.40
C PHE A 83 28.70 15.64 13.70
N GLY A 84 28.89 14.82 12.66
CA GLY A 84 29.16 13.38 12.83
C GLY A 84 30.47 13.15 13.56
N LEU A 85 31.54 13.84 13.15
CA LEU A 85 32.85 13.74 13.81
C LEU A 85 32.79 14.24 15.27
N LEU A 86 32.12 15.36 15.54
CA LEU A 86 31.92 15.89 16.90
C LEU A 86 31.20 14.86 17.78
N GLY A 87 30.15 14.25 17.26
CA GLY A 87 29.47 13.12 17.92
C GLY A 87 30.44 11.99 18.23
N GLY A 88 31.21 11.54 17.24
CA GLY A 88 32.19 10.46 17.40
C GLY A 88 33.25 10.75 18.46
N VAL A 89 33.82 11.95 18.46
CA VAL A 89 34.82 12.38 19.46
C VAL A 89 34.23 12.38 20.86
N LEU A 90 33.03 12.94 21.03
CA LEU A 90 32.36 12.98 22.34
C LEU A 90 31.86 11.59 22.76
N GLY A 91 31.55 10.71 21.82
CA GLY A 91 31.27 9.29 22.05
C GLY A 91 32.48 8.55 22.61
N VAL A 92 33.66 8.73 22.01
CA VAL A 92 34.91 8.16 22.52
C VAL A 92 35.24 8.70 23.93
N LEU A 93 35.09 10.01 24.15
CA LEU A 93 35.31 10.63 25.46
C LEU A 93 34.30 10.17 26.52
N SER A 94 33.10 9.76 26.12
CA SER A 94 32.07 9.32 27.06
C SER A 94 32.42 8.00 27.75
N VAL A 95 33.28 7.19 27.13
CA VAL A 95 33.77 5.93 27.73
C VAL A 95 34.61 6.20 28.97
N THR A 96 35.35 7.31 29.01
CA THR A 96 36.26 7.65 30.13
C THR A 96 35.68 8.69 31.08
N LEU A 97 34.93 9.67 30.57
CA LEU A 97 34.40 10.81 31.34
C LEU A 97 32.91 10.64 31.70
N GLY A 98 32.29 9.52 31.35
CA GLY A 98 30.86 9.26 31.54
C GLY A 98 29.97 9.99 30.52
N PRO A 99 28.66 10.11 30.76
CA PRO A 99 27.71 10.60 29.74
C PRO A 99 27.76 12.12 29.49
N TRP A 100 28.44 12.89 30.36
CA TRP A 100 28.42 14.35 30.33
C TRP A 100 28.92 15.00 29.03
N PRO A 101 30.01 14.53 28.38
CA PRO A 101 30.45 15.08 27.10
C PRO A 101 29.38 14.96 26.00
N LEU A 102 28.60 13.88 26.00
CA LEU A 102 27.51 13.70 25.04
C LEU A 102 26.33 14.64 25.32
N VAL A 103 25.95 14.79 26.58
CA VAL A 103 24.85 15.69 26.97
C VAL A 103 25.20 17.15 26.65
N THR A 104 26.41 17.58 26.97
CA THR A 104 26.85 18.97 26.71
C THR A 104 26.99 19.23 25.21
N GLY A 105 27.55 18.29 24.44
CA GLY A 105 27.62 18.40 22.99
C GLY A 105 26.24 18.44 22.33
N PHE A 106 25.33 17.57 22.74
CA PHE A 106 23.95 17.55 22.23
C PHE A 106 23.20 18.84 22.57
N ALA A 107 23.33 19.35 23.80
CA ALA A 107 22.74 20.61 24.23
C ALA A 107 23.30 21.79 23.42
N GLY A 108 24.62 21.86 23.25
CA GLY A 108 25.27 22.89 22.45
C GLY A 108 24.81 22.87 20.98
N LEU A 109 24.74 21.69 20.38
CA LEU A 109 24.24 21.53 19.01
C LEU A 109 22.74 21.87 18.90
N SER A 110 21.93 21.53 19.91
CA SER A 110 20.51 21.88 19.96
C SER A 110 20.30 23.39 20.01
N ILE A 111 21.11 24.11 20.79
CA ILE A 111 21.09 25.59 20.84
C ILE A 111 21.48 26.17 19.48
N LEU A 112 22.57 25.69 18.88
CA LEU A 112 23.01 26.14 17.56
C LEU A 112 21.93 25.87 16.49
N ALA A 113 21.31 24.70 16.52
CA ALA A 113 20.22 24.33 15.62
C ALA A 113 18.98 25.21 15.82
N ALA A 114 18.63 25.55 17.08
CA ALA A 114 17.52 26.44 17.38
C ALA A 114 17.78 27.88 16.90
N VAL A 115 19.00 28.40 17.09
CA VAL A 115 19.40 29.72 16.59
C VAL A 115 19.38 29.74 15.07
N SER A 116 19.97 28.73 14.43
CA SER A 116 19.97 28.59 12.97
C SER A 116 18.54 28.50 12.40
N TYR A 117 17.65 27.74 13.06
CA TYR A 117 16.24 27.65 12.66
C TYR A 117 15.54 29.00 12.74
N ARG A 118 15.69 29.74 13.85
CA ARG A 118 15.09 31.07 14.01
C ARG A 118 15.55 32.05 12.95
N GLU A 119 16.86 32.09 12.67
CA GLU A 119 17.40 33.00 11.66
C GLU A 119 16.96 32.60 10.25
N ASN A 120 16.88 31.30 9.95
CA ASN A 120 16.44 30.82 8.66
C ASN A 120 14.94 31.10 8.40
N VAL A 121 14.10 31.02 9.44
CA VAL A 121 12.69 31.47 9.36
C VAL A 121 12.61 32.98 9.12
N ARG A 122 13.45 33.77 9.79
CA ARG A 122 13.48 35.24 9.65
C ARG A 122 13.90 35.69 8.24
N ILE A 123 14.93 35.06 7.68
CA ILE A 123 15.50 35.46 6.37
C ILE A 123 14.68 34.89 5.20
N HIS A 124 14.30 33.61 5.26
CA HIS A 124 13.72 32.91 4.11
C HIS A 124 12.23 32.58 4.26
N GLY A 125 11.61 32.85 5.41
CA GLY A 125 10.21 32.51 5.69
C GLY A 125 9.92 31.00 5.69
N SER A 126 10.95 30.14 5.63
CA SER A 126 10.79 28.70 5.47
C SER A 126 10.80 27.98 6.81
N LEU A 127 9.67 27.37 7.19
CA LEU A 127 9.52 26.58 8.41
C LEU A 127 9.95 25.12 8.17
N SER A 128 11.25 24.85 8.06
CA SER A 128 11.76 23.48 7.87
C SER A 128 12.60 22.99 9.05
N VAL A 129 11.94 22.38 10.04
CA VAL A 129 12.57 21.79 11.24
C VAL A 129 13.47 20.58 10.90
N THR A 130 13.29 19.97 9.73
CA THR A 130 14.00 18.75 9.30
C THR A 130 15.52 18.89 9.27
N THR A 131 16.06 20.09 9.08
CA THR A 131 17.52 20.32 9.07
C THR A 131 18.09 20.29 10.48
N ALA A 132 17.40 20.89 11.45
CA ALA A 132 17.77 20.84 12.85
C ALA A 132 17.73 19.39 13.38
N VAL A 133 16.65 18.66 13.08
CA VAL A 133 16.53 17.24 13.46
C VAL A 133 17.62 16.40 12.80
N ALA A 134 17.92 16.62 11.52
CA ALA A 134 19.01 15.91 10.85
C ALA A 134 20.36 16.17 11.52
N ALA A 135 20.67 17.41 11.92
CA ALA A 135 21.93 17.73 12.60
C ALA A 135 22.08 16.97 13.93
N LEU A 136 21.02 16.94 14.73
CA LEU A 136 20.98 16.19 16.00
C LEU A 136 21.10 14.67 15.78
N LEU A 137 20.45 14.14 14.75
CA LEU A 137 20.59 12.73 14.37
C LEU A 137 22.01 12.42 13.91
N THR A 138 22.63 13.25 13.08
CA THR A 138 24.01 13.06 12.61
C THR A 138 25.00 13.04 13.77
N TYR A 139 24.84 13.94 14.74
CA TYR A 139 25.61 13.93 15.98
C TYR A 139 25.41 12.62 16.75
N SER A 140 24.15 12.21 16.95
CA SER A 140 23.82 11.00 17.73
C SER A 140 24.36 9.73 17.08
N LEU A 141 24.28 9.63 15.76
CA LEU A 141 24.84 8.52 14.98
C LEU A 141 26.38 8.55 14.98
N GLY A 142 26.97 9.75 14.93
CA GLY A 142 28.41 9.93 15.12
C GLY A 142 28.88 9.41 16.48
N ALA A 143 28.16 9.77 17.55
CA ALA A 143 28.43 9.27 18.90
C ALA A 143 28.29 7.74 18.99
N LEU A 144 27.26 7.18 18.36
CA LEU A 144 27.06 5.73 18.28
C LEU A 144 28.23 5.03 17.59
N ALA A 145 28.75 5.60 16.50
CA ALA A 145 29.97 5.11 15.86
C ALA A 145 31.19 5.22 16.79
N GLY A 146 31.32 6.34 17.53
CA GLY A 146 32.39 6.58 18.50
C GLY A 146 32.45 5.59 19.66
N VAL A 147 31.30 5.05 20.08
CA VAL A 147 31.21 3.99 21.13
C VAL A 147 31.42 2.58 20.55
N GLY A 148 31.78 2.47 19.26
CA GLY A 148 32.15 1.20 18.60
C GLY A 148 31.02 0.53 17.81
N GLN A 149 29.85 1.15 17.68
CA GLN A 149 28.72 0.61 16.90
C GLN A 149 28.66 1.19 15.48
N ALA A 150 29.79 1.15 14.76
CA ALA A 150 29.93 1.75 13.43
C ALA A 150 28.90 1.22 12.41
N ALA A 151 28.64 -0.09 12.38
CA ALA A 151 27.71 -0.70 11.42
C ALA A 151 26.27 -0.17 11.56
N ILE A 152 25.78 -0.05 12.79
CA ILE A 152 24.43 0.47 13.08
C ILE A 152 24.37 1.96 12.75
N ALA A 153 25.41 2.72 13.12
CA ALA A 153 25.48 4.15 12.83
C ALA A 153 25.45 4.44 11.32
N VAL A 154 26.25 3.73 10.52
CA VAL A 154 26.28 3.89 9.06
C VAL A 154 24.97 3.43 8.43
N GLY A 155 24.41 2.28 8.85
CA GLY A 155 23.13 1.79 8.34
C GLY A 155 21.97 2.76 8.61
N ALA A 156 21.89 3.30 9.83
CA ALA A 156 20.90 4.32 10.18
C ALA A 156 21.14 5.63 9.40
N ALA A 157 22.40 6.02 9.15
CA ALA A 157 22.72 7.21 8.35
C ALA A 157 22.22 7.07 6.91
N VAL A 158 22.35 5.88 6.30
CA VAL A 158 21.80 5.58 4.97
C VAL A 158 20.28 5.71 4.96
N VAL A 159 19.58 5.13 5.94
CA VAL A 159 18.12 5.24 6.07
C VAL A 159 17.69 6.70 6.24
N VAL A 160 18.38 7.45 7.09
CA VAL A 160 18.13 8.89 7.28
C VAL A 160 18.33 9.64 5.97
N ALA A 161 19.46 9.46 5.28
CA ALA A 161 19.72 10.13 4.01
C ALA A 161 18.67 9.76 2.93
N MET A 162 18.24 8.49 2.87
CA MET A 162 17.17 8.05 1.97
C MET A 162 15.82 8.72 2.29
N LEU A 163 15.43 8.79 3.57
CA LEU A 163 14.20 9.47 4.00
C LEU A 163 14.23 10.96 3.67
N LEU A 164 15.38 11.58 3.87
CA LEU A 164 15.59 12.98 3.52
C LEU A 164 15.50 13.19 2.02
N ASP A 165 16.08 12.29 1.23
CA ASP A 165 15.98 12.35 -0.22
C ASP A 165 14.54 12.14 -0.73
N LEU A 166 13.72 11.35 -0.03
CA LEU A 166 12.33 11.13 -0.44
C LEU A 166 11.41 12.35 -0.22
N LYS A 167 11.82 13.37 0.53
CA LYS A 167 10.98 14.54 0.90
C LYS A 167 10.24 15.21 -0.28
N PRO A 168 10.88 15.56 -1.42
CA PRO A 168 10.21 16.21 -2.56
C PRO A 168 9.22 15.27 -3.24
N THR A 169 9.57 13.99 -3.35
CA THR A 169 8.69 12.96 -3.91
C THR A 169 7.45 12.81 -3.05
N LEU A 170 7.59 12.71 -1.72
CA LEU A 170 6.48 12.65 -0.78
C LEU A 170 5.61 13.92 -0.85
N HIS A 171 6.20 15.11 -0.92
CA HIS A 171 5.43 16.35 -1.08
C HIS A 171 4.70 16.43 -2.43
N ARG A 172 5.32 15.94 -3.51
CA ARG A 172 4.67 15.87 -4.82
C ARG A 172 3.51 14.89 -4.79
N TRP A 173 3.69 13.71 -4.21
CA TRP A 173 2.61 12.74 -4.03
C TRP A 173 1.47 13.32 -3.20
N LEU A 174 1.78 14.03 -2.11
CA LEU A 174 0.77 14.69 -1.30
C LEU A 174 -0.03 15.73 -2.09
N ARG A 175 0.62 16.48 -3.00
CA ARG A 175 -0.06 17.44 -3.90
C ARG A 175 -0.92 16.76 -4.97
N LEU A 176 -0.65 15.50 -5.28
CA LEU A 176 -1.41 14.72 -6.25
C LEU A 176 -2.62 14.03 -5.60
N VAL A 177 -2.79 14.04 -4.28
CA VAL A 177 -3.92 13.38 -3.61
C VAL A 177 -4.96 14.43 -3.23
N GLU A 178 -6.21 14.21 -3.64
CA GLU A 178 -7.31 15.08 -3.23
C GLU A 178 -7.72 14.80 -1.78
N HIS A 179 -8.23 15.81 -1.09
CA HIS A 179 -8.69 15.66 0.29
C HIS A 179 -9.77 14.58 0.45
N ARG A 180 -10.64 14.43 -0.57
CA ARG A 180 -11.69 13.40 -0.61
C ARG A 180 -11.10 11.99 -0.73
N GLU A 181 -10.11 11.80 -1.59
CA GLU A 181 -9.41 10.51 -1.74
C GLU A 181 -8.61 10.14 -0.52
N LEU A 182 -7.93 11.11 0.10
CA LEU A 182 -7.22 10.89 1.37
C LEU A 182 -8.20 10.44 2.45
N SER A 183 -9.35 11.09 2.54
CA SER A 183 -10.41 10.72 3.49
C SER A 183 -10.92 9.31 3.21
N ALA A 184 -11.20 8.97 1.95
CA ALA A 184 -11.64 7.63 1.54
C ALA A 184 -10.57 6.55 1.81
N ALA A 185 -9.30 6.83 1.55
CA ALA A 185 -8.19 5.92 1.82
C ALA A 185 -7.99 5.71 3.31
N LEU A 186 -8.04 6.77 4.13
CA LEU A 186 -7.97 6.67 5.58
C LEU A 186 -9.17 5.92 6.15
N GLN A 187 -10.37 6.14 5.63
CA GLN A 187 -11.57 5.38 6.01
C GLN A 187 -11.43 3.91 5.66
N LEU A 188 -10.95 3.58 4.46
CA LEU A 188 -10.65 2.20 4.07
C LEU A 188 -9.59 1.57 4.99
N LEU A 189 -8.57 2.35 5.40
CA LEU A 189 -7.55 1.92 6.36
C LEU A 189 -8.16 1.62 7.73
N VAL A 190 -9.09 2.45 8.22
CA VAL A 190 -9.82 2.19 9.46
C VAL A 190 -10.70 0.94 9.33
N LEU A 191 -11.44 0.80 8.23
CA LEU A 191 -12.29 -0.36 7.98
C LEU A 191 -11.48 -1.67 7.92
N SER A 192 -10.28 -1.64 7.35
CA SER A 192 -9.45 -2.83 7.09
C SER A 192 -8.40 -3.14 8.17
N VAL A 193 -7.69 -2.14 8.69
CA VAL A 193 -6.57 -2.33 9.63
C VAL A 193 -7.04 -2.24 11.08
N VAL A 194 -8.11 -1.47 11.35
CA VAL A 194 -8.62 -1.28 12.72
C VAL A 194 -9.83 -2.17 12.98
N ILE A 195 -10.88 -2.07 12.15
CA ILE A 195 -12.17 -2.71 12.44
C ILE A 195 -12.14 -4.20 12.08
N LEU A 196 -11.73 -4.56 10.86
CA LEU A 196 -11.73 -5.95 10.41
C LEU A 196 -11.05 -6.94 11.37
N PRO A 197 -9.84 -6.69 11.93
CA PRO A 197 -9.22 -7.65 12.86
C PRO A 197 -9.93 -7.76 14.22
N LEU A 198 -10.80 -6.80 14.57
CA LEU A 198 -11.61 -6.85 15.80
C LEU A 198 -12.91 -7.65 15.60
N LEU A 199 -13.29 -7.95 14.36
CA LEU A 199 -14.55 -8.63 14.08
C LEU A 199 -14.43 -10.15 14.25
N PRO A 200 -15.39 -10.79 14.93
CA PRO A 200 -15.38 -12.23 15.12
C PRO A 200 -15.66 -12.96 13.79
N ASP A 201 -14.91 -14.03 13.54
CA ASP A 201 -15.14 -14.97 12.43
C ASP A 201 -16.05 -16.11 12.90
N ALA A 202 -17.27 -15.76 13.30
CA ALA A 202 -18.32 -16.69 13.70
C ALA A 202 -19.66 -16.23 13.11
N GLY A 203 -20.61 -17.17 12.98
CA GLY A 203 -21.98 -16.83 12.61
C GLY A 203 -22.72 -16.18 13.79
N TYR A 204 -23.54 -15.17 13.47
CA TYR A 204 -24.39 -14.44 14.40
C TYR A 204 -25.79 -14.26 13.82
N GLY A 205 -26.76 -13.96 14.69
CA GLY A 205 -28.14 -13.68 14.31
C GLY A 205 -28.94 -14.95 13.98
N PRO A 206 -30.18 -14.80 13.48
CA PRO A 206 -30.99 -15.93 13.08
C PRO A 206 -30.22 -16.81 12.08
N TYR A 207 -30.19 -18.12 12.34
CA TYR A 207 -29.60 -19.14 11.47
C TYR A 207 -28.08 -19.06 11.29
N ASP A 208 -27.37 -18.36 12.19
CA ASP A 208 -25.93 -18.11 12.10
C ASP A 208 -25.49 -17.51 10.74
N ALA A 209 -26.42 -16.85 10.05
CA ALA A 209 -26.23 -16.41 8.67
C ALA A 209 -25.27 -15.22 8.54
N LEU A 210 -25.11 -14.42 9.60
CA LEU A 210 -24.26 -13.23 9.57
C LEU A 210 -22.88 -13.57 10.11
N ASN A 211 -21.89 -13.67 9.24
CA ASN A 211 -20.49 -13.70 9.66
C ASN A 211 -19.88 -12.29 9.55
N PRO A 212 -19.65 -11.57 10.66
CA PRO A 212 -19.18 -10.19 10.65
C PRO A 212 -17.85 -10.04 9.94
N TYR A 213 -16.87 -10.91 10.23
CA TYR A 213 -15.56 -10.87 9.62
C TYR A 213 -15.64 -10.99 8.08
N ARG A 214 -16.37 -12.00 7.58
CA ARG A 214 -16.48 -12.25 6.13
C ARG A 214 -17.29 -11.19 5.41
N LEU A 215 -18.36 -10.69 6.01
CA LEU A 215 -19.18 -9.63 5.44
C LEU A 215 -18.38 -8.33 5.36
N TRP A 216 -17.63 -8.01 6.40
CA TRP A 216 -16.77 -6.83 6.42
C TRP A 216 -15.59 -6.95 5.45
N TRP A 217 -15.03 -8.16 5.31
CA TRP A 217 -13.98 -8.42 4.34
C TRP A 217 -14.43 -8.13 2.90
N ALA A 218 -15.66 -8.54 2.56
CA ALA A 218 -16.26 -8.21 1.27
C ALA A 218 -16.49 -6.69 1.09
N VAL A 219 -16.92 -5.99 2.15
CA VAL A 219 -17.04 -4.52 2.13
C VAL A 219 -15.68 -3.87 1.83
N VAL A 220 -14.61 -4.31 2.50
CA VAL A 220 -13.25 -3.80 2.28
C VAL A 220 -12.79 -4.07 0.83
N LEU A 221 -13.04 -5.26 0.29
CA LEU A 221 -12.70 -5.57 -1.10
C LEU A 221 -13.43 -4.68 -2.10
N ILE A 222 -14.74 -4.52 -1.94
CA ILE A 222 -15.56 -3.74 -2.86
C ILE A 222 -15.19 -2.26 -2.78
N ALA A 223 -15.06 -1.71 -1.56
CA ALA A 223 -14.63 -0.33 -1.36
C ALA A 223 -13.21 -0.08 -1.91
N GLY A 224 -12.29 -1.04 -1.74
CA GLY A 224 -10.94 -0.97 -2.29
C GLY A 224 -10.93 -0.95 -3.82
N LEU A 225 -11.67 -1.87 -4.46
CA LEU A 225 -11.81 -1.90 -5.93
C LEU A 225 -12.46 -0.61 -6.45
N SER A 226 -13.44 -0.06 -5.74
CA SER A 226 -14.09 1.19 -6.11
C SER A 226 -13.17 2.41 -5.98
N LEU A 227 -12.38 2.49 -4.90
CA LEU A 227 -11.38 3.55 -4.71
C LEU A 227 -10.29 3.47 -5.78
N CYS A 228 -9.82 2.28 -6.11
CA CYS A 228 -8.88 2.06 -7.21
C CYS A 228 -9.47 2.51 -8.56
N GLY A 229 -10.74 2.20 -8.84
CA GLY A 229 -11.44 2.67 -10.03
C GLY A 229 -11.51 4.19 -10.12
N HIS A 230 -11.84 4.85 -9.00
CA HIS A 230 -11.89 6.31 -8.92
C HIS A 230 -10.53 6.96 -9.13
N ILE A 231 -9.49 6.49 -8.44
CA ILE A 231 -8.11 6.99 -8.61
C ILE A 231 -7.63 6.76 -10.04
N ALA A 232 -7.92 5.60 -10.62
CA ALA A 232 -7.54 5.28 -12.00
C ALA A 232 -8.23 6.19 -13.02
N MET A 233 -9.52 6.52 -12.82
CA MET A 233 -10.24 7.52 -13.63
C MET A 233 -9.52 8.87 -13.58
N ARG A 234 -9.23 9.37 -12.37
CA ARG A 234 -8.61 10.68 -12.21
C ARG A 234 -7.20 10.75 -12.79
N LEU A 235 -6.35 9.74 -12.54
CA LEU A 235 -4.98 9.69 -13.09
C LEU A 235 -4.96 9.60 -14.62
N THR A 236 -6.00 8.98 -15.20
CA THR A 236 -6.15 8.86 -16.64
C THR A 236 -6.50 10.19 -17.29
N GLY A 237 -7.17 11.06 -16.54
CA GLY A 237 -7.49 12.41 -16.95
C GLY A 237 -8.65 12.48 -17.96
N PRO A 238 -9.18 13.69 -18.16
CA PRO A 238 -10.37 13.91 -18.97
C PRO A 238 -10.23 13.49 -20.46
N GLN A 239 -9.00 13.48 -20.98
CA GLN A 239 -8.72 13.41 -22.42
C GLN A 239 -8.84 12.01 -23.07
N ARG A 240 -9.06 10.92 -22.30
CA ARG A 240 -8.99 9.55 -22.85
C ARG A 240 -10.26 9.01 -23.47
N GLY A 241 -11.39 9.71 -23.40
CA GLY A 241 -12.59 9.29 -24.12
C GLY A 241 -13.57 8.43 -23.35
N ILE A 242 -14.75 8.33 -23.94
CA ILE A 242 -15.96 7.75 -23.33
C ILE A 242 -15.77 6.26 -23.03
N PHE A 243 -14.98 5.55 -23.84
CA PHE A 243 -14.64 4.15 -23.59
C PHE A 243 -13.85 3.96 -22.29
N TRP A 244 -12.78 4.75 -22.08
CA TRP A 244 -11.97 4.71 -20.86
C TRP A 244 -12.76 5.15 -19.62
N THR A 245 -13.62 6.13 -19.81
CA THR A 245 -14.61 6.56 -18.80
C THR A 245 -15.52 5.40 -18.39
N GLY A 246 -15.98 4.61 -19.37
CA GLY A 246 -16.72 3.38 -19.17
C GLY A 246 -15.95 2.33 -18.38
N LEU A 247 -14.74 2.02 -18.82
CA LEU A 247 -13.88 1.01 -18.21
C LEU A 247 -13.54 1.35 -16.75
N LEU A 248 -12.95 2.52 -16.53
CA LEU A 248 -12.46 2.94 -15.22
C LEU A 248 -13.62 3.31 -14.28
N GLY A 249 -14.70 3.88 -14.80
CA GLY A 249 -15.94 4.10 -14.06
C GLY A 249 -16.62 2.80 -13.68
N GLY A 250 -16.58 1.78 -14.54
CA GLY A 250 -17.12 0.45 -14.26
C GLY A 250 -16.47 -0.26 -13.09
N LEU A 251 -15.17 -0.02 -12.85
CA LEU A 251 -14.48 -0.47 -11.65
C LEU A 251 -15.05 0.16 -10.38
N ALA A 252 -15.38 1.45 -10.44
CA ALA A 252 -15.99 2.18 -9.33
C ALA A 252 -17.46 1.77 -9.12
N SER A 253 -18.29 1.99 -10.15
CA SER A 253 -19.71 1.60 -10.19
C SER A 253 -20.24 1.55 -11.62
N SER A 254 -20.39 0.33 -12.15
CA SER A 254 -20.96 0.11 -13.48
C SER A 254 -22.38 0.69 -13.66
N THR A 255 -23.19 0.79 -12.59
CA THR A 255 -24.54 1.38 -12.64
C THR A 255 -24.48 2.90 -12.82
N VAL A 256 -23.67 3.60 -12.00
CA VAL A 256 -23.48 5.05 -12.11
C VAL A 256 -22.86 5.42 -13.47
N THR A 257 -21.89 4.63 -13.94
CA THR A 257 -21.29 4.82 -15.25
C THR A 257 -22.32 4.63 -16.37
N THR A 258 -23.16 3.59 -16.32
CA THR A 258 -24.23 3.38 -17.30
C THR A 258 -25.18 4.58 -17.36
N LEU A 259 -25.64 5.08 -16.21
CA LEU A 259 -26.51 6.25 -16.14
C LEU A 259 -25.84 7.51 -16.71
N THR A 260 -24.58 7.74 -16.35
CA THR A 260 -23.81 8.92 -16.78
C THR A 260 -23.59 8.92 -18.29
N LEU A 261 -23.16 7.79 -18.86
CA LEU A 261 -22.97 7.62 -20.30
C LEU A 261 -24.30 7.70 -21.07
N SER A 262 -25.39 7.21 -20.48
CA SER A 262 -26.73 7.31 -21.07
C SER A 262 -27.22 8.75 -21.15
N ARG A 263 -27.05 9.54 -20.07
CA ARG A 263 -27.38 10.97 -20.09
C ARG A 263 -26.59 11.73 -21.15
N ARG A 264 -25.30 11.39 -21.32
CA ARG A 264 -24.45 11.99 -22.36
C ARG A 264 -24.90 11.65 -23.76
N ALA A 265 -25.19 10.37 -24.04
CA ALA A 265 -25.71 9.96 -25.35
C ALA A 265 -27.01 10.67 -25.74
N ARG A 266 -27.86 11.00 -24.74
CA ARG A 266 -29.08 11.77 -24.96
C ARG A 266 -28.82 13.25 -25.23
N ALA A 267 -27.84 13.84 -24.56
CA ALA A 267 -27.44 15.23 -24.80
C ALA A 267 -26.76 15.39 -26.17
N GLU A 268 -25.95 14.41 -26.57
CA GLU A 268 -25.17 14.42 -27.81
C GLU A 268 -25.36 13.10 -28.57
N PRO A 269 -26.36 13.03 -29.48
CA PRO A 269 -26.68 11.80 -30.22
C PRO A 269 -25.51 11.22 -31.02
N GLY A 270 -24.57 12.07 -31.46
CA GLY A 270 -23.34 11.65 -32.15
C GLY A 270 -22.42 10.78 -31.29
N LEU A 271 -22.55 10.80 -29.97
CA LEU A 271 -21.76 10.01 -29.03
C LEU A 271 -22.40 8.66 -28.67
N THR A 272 -23.55 8.31 -29.26
CA THR A 272 -24.31 7.10 -28.88
C THR A 272 -23.48 5.81 -29.01
N ASP A 273 -22.65 5.69 -30.05
CA ASP A 273 -21.77 4.53 -30.25
C ASP A 273 -20.64 4.47 -29.21
N ALA A 274 -20.02 5.61 -28.91
CA ALA A 274 -18.99 5.70 -27.88
C ALA A 274 -19.56 5.43 -26.48
N ALA A 275 -20.77 5.92 -26.19
CA ALA A 275 -21.48 5.64 -24.95
C ALA A 275 -21.90 4.16 -24.82
N ALA A 276 -22.30 3.52 -25.93
CA ALA A 276 -22.55 2.09 -25.96
C ALA A 276 -21.27 1.31 -25.64
N ALA A 277 -20.16 1.63 -26.32
CA ALA A 277 -18.85 1.02 -26.08
C ALA A 277 -18.39 1.17 -24.62
N GLY A 278 -18.52 2.38 -24.04
CA GLY A 278 -18.21 2.63 -22.63
C GLY A 278 -19.14 1.89 -21.67
N THR A 279 -20.43 1.76 -21.98
CA THR A 279 -21.40 1.03 -21.14
C THR A 279 -21.13 -0.48 -21.16
N LEU A 280 -20.77 -1.03 -22.33
CA LEU A 280 -20.32 -2.41 -22.44
C LEU A 280 -19.02 -2.63 -21.65
N ALA A 281 -18.05 -1.71 -21.75
CA ALA A 281 -16.81 -1.78 -20.99
C ALA A 281 -17.06 -1.74 -19.47
N ALA A 282 -17.98 -0.87 -19.02
CA ALA A 282 -18.35 -0.76 -17.61
C ALA A 282 -18.94 -2.06 -17.06
N CYS A 283 -19.80 -2.72 -17.84
CA CYS A 283 -20.36 -4.02 -17.49
C CYS A 283 -19.30 -5.15 -17.56
N GLY A 284 -18.35 -5.06 -18.50
CA GLY A 284 -17.19 -5.96 -18.53
C GLY A 284 -16.34 -5.89 -17.25
N MET A 285 -16.12 -4.68 -16.72
CA MET A 285 -15.39 -4.52 -15.46
C MET A 285 -16.15 -5.02 -14.24
N MET A 286 -17.49 -4.98 -14.26
CA MET A 286 -18.31 -5.62 -13.24
C MET A 286 -18.04 -7.14 -13.19
N PHE A 287 -17.99 -7.82 -14.33
CA PHE A 287 -17.66 -9.25 -14.36
C PHE A 287 -16.26 -9.54 -13.81
N LEU A 288 -15.27 -8.69 -14.12
CA LEU A 288 -13.92 -8.80 -13.57
C LEU A 288 -13.93 -8.63 -12.04
N ARG A 289 -14.63 -7.61 -11.53
CA ARG A 289 -14.78 -7.37 -10.08
C ARG A 289 -15.44 -8.56 -9.40
N MET A 290 -16.56 -9.06 -9.93
CA MET A 290 -17.25 -10.21 -9.37
C MET A 290 -16.37 -11.48 -9.41
N THR A 291 -15.56 -11.66 -10.45
CA THR A 291 -14.60 -12.76 -10.54
C THR A 291 -13.59 -12.69 -9.40
N VAL A 292 -13.03 -11.50 -9.14
CA VAL A 292 -12.13 -11.29 -8.00
C VAL A 292 -12.84 -11.64 -6.70
N ILE A 293 -14.07 -11.17 -6.48
CA ILE A 293 -14.86 -11.49 -5.27
C ILE A 293 -15.05 -13.01 -5.11
N VAL A 294 -15.42 -13.72 -6.17
CA VAL A 294 -15.65 -15.18 -6.14
C VAL A 294 -14.35 -15.92 -5.80
N PHE A 295 -13.23 -15.61 -6.48
CA PHE A 295 -11.94 -16.25 -6.19
C PHE A 295 -11.42 -15.93 -4.78
N SER A 296 -11.66 -14.71 -4.32
CA SER A 296 -11.23 -14.23 -3.02
C SER A 296 -12.02 -14.85 -1.86
N LEU A 297 -13.34 -15.00 -2.00
CA LEU A 297 -14.19 -15.57 -0.96
C LEU A 297 -14.28 -17.09 -1.01
N GLN A 298 -14.33 -17.67 -2.22
CA GLN A 298 -14.53 -19.09 -2.38
C GLN A 298 -13.84 -19.66 -3.64
N PRO A 299 -12.53 -19.95 -3.57
CA PRO A 299 -11.73 -20.42 -4.70
C PRO A 299 -12.30 -21.65 -5.41
N ALA A 300 -13.01 -22.53 -4.68
CA ALA A 300 -13.62 -23.74 -5.24
C ALA A 300 -14.69 -23.43 -6.31
N LEU A 301 -15.32 -22.25 -6.23
CA LEU A 301 -16.31 -21.78 -7.21
C LEU A 301 -15.67 -21.04 -8.39
N GLY A 302 -14.35 -20.84 -8.38
CA GLY A 302 -13.64 -20.15 -9.45
C GLY A 302 -13.78 -20.82 -10.82
N ARG A 303 -13.87 -22.15 -10.88
CA ARG A 303 -14.15 -22.88 -12.13
C ARG A 303 -15.62 -22.75 -12.58
N PRO A 304 -16.63 -23.16 -11.77
CA PRO A 304 -18.02 -23.15 -12.21
C PRO A 304 -18.62 -21.74 -12.38
N LEU A 305 -18.09 -20.72 -11.71
CA LEU A 305 -18.57 -19.33 -11.81
C LEU A 305 -17.56 -18.39 -12.45
N GLY A 306 -16.30 -18.42 -12.00
CA GLY A 306 -15.28 -17.48 -12.44
C GLY A 306 -14.98 -17.57 -13.94
N ILE A 307 -14.83 -18.77 -14.51
CA ILE A 307 -14.56 -18.94 -15.95
C ILE A 307 -15.70 -18.38 -16.82
N PRO A 308 -16.98 -18.75 -16.61
CA PRO A 308 -18.11 -18.13 -17.30
C PRO A 308 -18.15 -16.60 -17.19
N MET A 309 -17.85 -16.06 -16.00
CA MET A 309 -17.85 -14.61 -15.76
C MET A 309 -16.73 -13.90 -16.51
N VAL A 310 -15.53 -14.48 -16.52
CA VAL A 310 -14.40 -13.97 -17.30
C VAL A 310 -14.72 -14.00 -18.80
N ALA A 311 -15.31 -15.09 -19.31
CA ALA A 311 -15.72 -15.18 -20.71
C ALA A 311 -16.74 -14.08 -21.07
N ALA A 312 -17.78 -13.92 -20.25
CA ALA A 312 -18.79 -12.87 -20.42
C ALA A 312 -18.18 -11.46 -20.37
N GLY A 313 -17.25 -11.22 -19.44
CA GLY A 313 -16.52 -9.96 -19.31
C GLY A 313 -15.62 -9.66 -20.51
N ILE A 314 -14.84 -10.65 -20.97
CA ILE A 314 -13.99 -10.53 -22.17
C ILE A 314 -14.84 -10.25 -23.41
N ALA A 315 -16.00 -10.90 -23.56
CA ALA A 315 -16.90 -10.62 -24.67
C ALA A 315 -17.34 -9.15 -24.69
N LEU A 316 -17.73 -8.59 -23.54
CA LEU A 316 -18.14 -7.18 -23.41
C LEU A 316 -16.99 -6.21 -23.67
N LEU A 317 -15.81 -6.48 -23.09
CA LEU A 317 -14.61 -5.67 -23.31
C LEU A 317 -14.15 -5.75 -24.77
N GLY A 318 -14.22 -6.93 -25.39
CA GLY A 318 -13.91 -7.15 -26.81
C GLY A 318 -14.86 -6.38 -27.72
N MET A 319 -16.17 -6.47 -27.49
CA MET A 319 -17.17 -5.71 -28.25
C MET A 319 -17.01 -4.19 -28.04
N GLY A 320 -16.81 -3.75 -26.80
CA GLY A 320 -16.59 -2.34 -26.47
C GLY A 320 -15.32 -1.78 -27.12
N THR A 321 -14.21 -2.52 -27.07
CA THR A 321 -12.94 -2.11 -27.71
C THR A 321 -13.05 -2.11 -29.24
N TRP A 322 -13.75 -3.07 -29.83
CA TRP A 322 -13.98 -3.12 -31.28
C TRP A 322 -14.81 -1.92 -31.76
N GLN A 323 -15.88 -1.57 -31.04
CA GLN A 323 -16.69 -0.37 -31.32
C GLN A 323 -15.89 0.92 -31.07
N TRP A 324 -15.09 0.97 -30.02
CA TRP A 324 -14.23 2.12 -29.72
C TRP A 324 -13.19 2.36 -30.81
N LYS A 325 -12.52 1.31 -31.32
CA LYS A 325 -11.53 1.45 -32.40
C LYS A 325 -12.12 2.01 -33.70
N GLN A 326 -13.43 1.90 -33.89
CA GLN A 326 -14.13 2.48 -35.03
C GLN A 326 -14.52 3.95 -34.81
N LEU A 327 -14.39 4.48 -33.59
CA LEU A 327 -14.81 5.84 -33.23
C LEU A 327 -13.68 6.64 -32.57
N ALA A 328 -13.22 7.69 -33.26
CA ALA A 328 -12.37 8.71 -32.67
C ALA A 328 -13.24 9.78 -31.97
N SER A 329 -13.32 9.76 -30.64
CA SER A 329 -13.62 10.98 -29.86
C SER A 329 -13.38 10.80 -28.35
N GLY A 330 -12.67 11.78 -27.79
CA GLY A 330 -12.39 11.95 -26.37
C GLY A 330 -13.52 12.67 -25.63
N VAL A 331 -13.70 12.44 -24.31
CA VAL A 331 -14.47 13.26 -23.34
C VAL A 331 -14.11 12.87 -21.89
N ASP A 332 -14.28 13.89 -21.03
CA ASP A 332 -14.01 14.14 -19.62
C ASP A 332 -14.89 13.46 -18.54
N ASP A 333 -14.58 13.81 -17.28
CA ASP A 333 -14.79 13.24 -15.94
C ASP A 333 -16.14 12.61 -15.51
N VAL A 334 -16.08 11.66 -14.56
CA VAL A 334 -17.22 10.97 -13.91
C VAL A 334 -17.19 11.20 -12.40
N ALA A 335 -18.37 11.42 -11.82
CA ALA A 335 -18.52 11.79 -10.41
C ALA A 335 -17.88 10.76 -9.43
N PRO A 336 -17.18 11.22 -8.37
CA PRO A 336 -16.59 10.37 -7.34
C PRO A 336 -17.61 9.57 -6.53
N PHE A 337 -17.18 8.39 -6.08
CA PHE A 337 -17.88 7.55 -5.10
C PHE A 337 -17.79 8.16 -3.70
N ASP A 338 -18.90 8.15 -2.94
CA ASP A 338 -19.02 8.75 -1.61
C ASP A 338 -19.09 7.69 -0.49
N LEU A 339 -18.51 7.99 0.67
CA LEU A 339 -18.44 7.14 1.88
C LEU A 339 -19.82 6.70 2.38
N SER A 340 -20.82 7.56 2.21
CA SER A 340 -22.23 7.24 2.49
C SER A 340 -22.69 5.97 1.74
N THR A 341 -22.13 5.73 0.55
CA THR A 341 -22.40 4.57 -0.29
C THR A 341 -21.74 3.30 0.25
N ALA A 342 -20.53 3.38 0.80
CA ALA A 342 -19.82 2.22 1.37
C ALA A 342 -20.48 1.69 2.65
N LEU A 343 -20.89 2.59 3.56
CA LEU A 343 -21.63 2.22 4.78
C LEU A 343 -23.06 1.77 4.47
N GLY A 344 -23.73 2.43 3.52
CA GLY A 344 -25.02 1.98 2.99
C GLY A 344 -24.94 0.58 2.37
N PHE A 345 -23.83 0.27 1.70
CA PHE A 345 -23.57 -1.04 1.12
C PHE A 345 -23.36 -2.13 2.19
N GLY A 346 -22.63 -1.84 3.28
CA GLY A 346 -22.49 -2.75 4.42
C GLY A 346 -23.82 -3.04 5.13
N ALA A 347 -24.65 -2.02 5.33
CA ALA A 347 -25.99 -2.19 5.88
C ALA A 347 -26.90 -3.00 4.93
N PHE A 348 -26.87 -2.70 3.63
CA PHE A 348 -27.60 -3.44 2.60
C PHE A 348 -27.20 -4.91 2.55
N LEU A 349 -25.90 -5.21 2.59
CA LEU A 349 -25.36 -6.57 2.71
C LEU A 349 -25.90 -7.31 3.95
N GLY A 350 -25.91 -6.65 5.11
CA GLY A 350 -26.45 -7.25 6.34
C GLY A 350 -27.93 -7.59 6.23
N VAL A 351 -28.73 -6.67 5.68
CA VAL A 351 -30.17 -6.90 5.44
C VAL A 351 -30.37 -8.03 4.43
N MET A 352 -29.61 -8.05 3.33
CA MET A 352 -29.70 -9.09 2.31
C MET A 352 -29.30 -10.47 2.86
N ALA A 353 -28.27 -10.56 3.71
CA ALA A 353 -27.87 -11.82 4.31
C ALA A 353 -28.98 -12.46 5.17
N VAL A 354 -29.68 -11.66 5.97
CA VAL A 354 -30.85 -12.12 6.74
C VAL A 354 -31.99 -12.53 5.82
N LEU A 355 -32.35 -11.70 4.84
CA LEU A 355 -33.45 -11.98 3.91
C LEU A 355 -33.18 -13.22 3.05
N THR A 356 -31.94 -13.44 2.63
CA THR A 356 -31.54 -14.57 1.78
C THR A 356 -31.72 -15.89 2.52
N GLN A 357 -31.34 -15.92 3.79
CA GLN A 357 -31.55 -17.09 4.63
C GLN A 357 -33.04 -17.29 4.97
N ALA A 358 -33.77 -16.23 5.32
CA ALA A 358 -35.20 -16.30 5.62
C ALA A 358 -36.02 -16.79 4.41
N CYS A 359 -35.77 -16.26 3.21
CA CYS A 359 -36.42 -16.71 1.98
C CYS A 359 -36.10 -18.17 1.68
N LYS A 360 -34.87 -18.62 1.92
CA LYS A 360 -34.49 -20.02 1.70
C LYS A 360 -35.18 -20.96 2.67
N GLU A 361 -35.35 -20.57 3.93
CA GLU A 361 -36.05 -21.43 4.90
C GLU A 361 -37.57 -21.46 4.69
N TRP A 362 -38.18 -20.31 4.42
CA TRP A 362 -39.64 -20.22 4.35
C TRP A 362 -40.19 -20.60 2.97
N LEU A 363 -39.45 -20.31 1.90
CA LEU A 363 -39.88 -20.50 0.52
C LEU A 363 -38.96 -21.45 -0.27
N GLY A 364 -37.93 -22.02 0.35
CA GLY A 364 -36.97 -22.89 -0.32
C GLY A 364 -36.15 -22.18 -1.39
N ASN A 365 -35.64 -22.96 -2.35
CA ASN A 365 -34.89 -22.43 -3.50
C ASN A 365 -35.68 -21.41 -4.35
N PRO A 366 -37.00 -21.54 -4.58
CA PRO A 366 -37.79 -20.54 -5.31
C PRO A 366 -37.77 -19.14 -4.67
N GLY A 367 -37.87 -19.03 -3.35
CA GLY A 367 -37.79 -17.74 -2.66
C GLY A 367 -36.39 -17.12 -2.77
N LEU A 368 -35.36 -17.97 -2.71
CA LEU A 368 -33.99 -17.55 -2.92
C LEU A 368 -33.77 -16.98 -4.33
N TYR A 369 -34.36 -17.60 -5.36
CA TYR A 369 -34.29 -17.12 -6.74
C TYR A 369 -35.01 -15.78 -6.95
N ALA A 370 -36.19 -15.61 -6.32
CA ALA A 370 -36.92 -14.35 -6.37
C ALA A 370 -36.13 -13.21 -5.70
N LEU A 371 -35.55 -13.47 -4.53
CA LEU A 371 -34.72 -12.49 -3.84
C LEU A 371 -33.46 -12.15 -4.64
N ALA A 372 -32.84 -13.13 -5.29
CA ALA A 372 -31.69 -12.91 -6.16
C ALA A 372 -32.01 -11.96 -7.32
N ALA A 373 -33.18 -12.13 -7.95
CA ALA A 373 -33.65 -11.24 -8.99
C ALA A 373 -33.86 -9.82 -8.44
N LEU A 374 -34.54 -9.67 -7.30
CA LEU A 374 -34.82 -8.37 -6.68
C LEU A 374 -33.54 -7.65 -6.23
N SER A 375 -32.63 -8.34 -5.55
CA SER A 375 -31.34 -7.77 -5.14
C SER A 375 -30.47 -7.44 -6.35
N GLY A 376 -30.46 -8.31 -7.37
CA GLY A 376 -29.70 -8.12 -8.59
C GLY A 376 -30.11 -6.87 -9.37
N LEU A 377 -31.39 -6.47 -9.32
CA LEU A 377 -31.85 -5.20 -9.91
C LEU A 377 -31.17 -3.98 -9.29
N ALA A 378 -30.87 -4.02 -7.99
CA ALA A 378 -30.20 -2.93 -7.28
C ALA A 378 -28.68 -3.00 -7.47
N ASP A 379 -28.05 -4.07 -6.98
CA ASP A 379 -26.62 -4.32 -7.14
C ASP A 379 -26.31 -5.82 -7.02
N VAL A 380 -25.50 -6.34 -7.94
CA VAL A 380 -25.14 -7.75 -8.01
C VAL A 380 -24.08 -8.15 -6.98
N ASP A 381 -23.23 -7.22 -6.53
CA ASP A 381 -22.14 -7.54 -5.62
C ASP A 381 -22.67 -8.04 -4.27
N ALA A 382 -23.75 -7.44 -3.77
CA ALA A 382 -24.30 -7.77 -2.46
C ALA A 382 -24.82 -9.21 -2.38
N ILE A 383 -25.57 -9.65 -3.40
CA ILE A 383 -26.10 -11.00 -3.47
C ILE A 383 -25.00 -12.03 -3.77
N VAL A 384 -23.99 -11.69 -4.60
CA VAL A 384 -22.84 -12.56 -4.83
C VAL A 384 -22.11 -12.85 -3.53
N VAL A 385 -21.77 -11.83 -2.75
CA VAL A 385 -21.09 -11.99 -1.44
C VAL A 385 -21.92 -12.88 -0.50
N THR A 386 -23.21 -12.59 -0.38
CA THR A 386 -24.13 -13.33 0.51
C THR A 386 -24.19 -14.81 0.13
N VAL A 387 -24.32 -15.11 -1.16
CA VAL A 387 -24.46 -16.48 -1.65
C VAL A 387 -23.14 -17.25 -1.57
N MET A 388 -21.99 -16.59 -1.79
CA MET A 388 -20.67 -17.19 -1.56
C MET A 388 -20.50 -17.59 -0.09
N GLN A 389 -20.97 -16.77 0.85
CA GLN A 389 -20.91 -17.10 2.28
C GLN A 389 -21.83 -18.27 2.63
N MET A 390 -23.06 -18.29 2.12
CA MET A 390 -23.98 -19.40 2.32
C MET A 390 -23.44 -20.73 1.77
N GLN A 391 -22.74 -20.69 0.63
CA GLN A 391 -22.06 -21.87 0.08
C GLN A 391 -20.87 -22.27 0.95
N ALA A 392 -20.06 -21.31 1.41
CA ALA A 392 -18.92 -21.58 2.29
C ALA A 392 -19.33 -22.14 3.66
N ALA A 393 -20.54 -21.81 4.14
CA ALA A 393 -21.15 -22.39 5.33
C ALA A 393 -21.78 -23.78 5.09
N GLY A 394 -21.67 -24.33 3.88
CA GLY A 394 -22.25 -25.62 3.50
C GLY A 394 -23.78 -25.60 3.36
N SER A 395 -24.42 -24.44 3.53
CA SER A 395 -25.87 -24.34 3.49
C SER A 395 -26.41 -24.46 2.06
N LEU A 396 -25.67 -24.05 1.04
CA LEU A 396 -26.13 -23.98 -0.34
C LEU A 396 -25.27 -24.84 -1.27
N ALA A 397 -25.93 -25.66 -2.11
CA ALA A 397 -25.24 -26.46 -3.11
C ALA A 397 -24.59 -25.59 -4.19
N VAL A 398 -23.52 -26.08 -4.81
CA VAL A 398 -22.80 -25.40 -5.91
C VAL A 398 -23.75 -25.07 -7.07
N ALA A 399 -24.60 -26.01 -7.48
CA ALA A 399 -25.55 -25.78 -8.58
C ALA A 399 -26.54 -24.64 -8.27
N ALA A 400 -27.13 -24.63 -7.07
CA ALA A 400 -28.03 -23.56 -6.64
C ALA A 400 -27.31 -22.21 -6.55
N THR A 401 -26.07 -22.20 -6.06
CA THR A 401 -25.20 -21.02 -6.01
C THR A 401 -24.99 -20.41 -7.40
N VAL A 402 -24.69 -21.26 -8.40
CA VAL A 402 -24.52 -20.83 -9.80
C VAL A 402 -25.81 -20.23 -10.35
N THR A 403 -26.96 -20.88 -10.12
CA THR A 403 -28.26 -20.40 -10.57
C THR A 403 -28.61 -19.04 -9.95
N VAL A 404 -28.41 -18.89 -8.64
CA VAL A 404 -28.70 -17.64 -7.92
C VAL A 404 -27.87 -16.48 -8.45
N VAL A 405 -26.56 -16.68 -8.62
CA VAL A 405 -25.67 -15.66 -9.18
C VAL A 405 -26.05 -15.34 -10.63
N GLY A 406 -26.39 -16.35 -11.44
CA GLY A 406 -26.84 -16.16 -12.81
C GLY A 406 -28.12 -15.31 -12.92
N ILE A 407 -29.11 -15.58 -12.06
CA ILE A 407 -30.36 -14.80 -12.00
C ILE A 407 -30.07 -13.35 -11.60
N ALA A 408 -29.23 -13.14 -10.58
CA ALA A 408 -28.86 -11.81 -10.12
C ALA A 408 -28.13 -11.00 -11.22
N VAL A 409 -27.19 -11.63 -11.93
CA VAL A 409 -26.47 -11.02 -13.06
C VAL A 409 -27.44 -10.65 -14.18
N ALA A 410 -28.33 -11.57 -14.57
CA ALA A 410 -29.33 -11.31 -15.61
C ALA A 410 -30.25 -10.14 -15.23
N ALA A 411 -30.76 -10.12 -13.99
CA ALA A 411 -31.58 -9.03 -13.48
C ALA A 411 -30.82 -7.69 -13.51
N ASN A 412 -29.56 -7.67 -13.07
CA ASN A 412 -28.72 -6.47 -13.09
C ASN A 412 -28.46 -5.94 -14.52
N MET A 413 -28.20 -6.84 -15.46
CA MET A 413 -27.99 -6.49 -16.87
C MET A 413 -29.28 -5.95 -17.50
N VAL A 414 -30.46 -6.52 -17.17
CA VAL A 414 -31.76 -5.99 -17.59
C VAL A 414 -31.98 -4.59 -17.03
N ALA A 415 -31.69 -4.35 -15.75
CA ALA A 415 -31.79 -3.03 -15.13
C ALA A 415 -30.88 -2.00 -15.82
N LYS A 416 -29.64 -2.36 -16.16
CA LYS A 416 -28.73 -1.47 -16.88
C LYS A 416 -29.16 -1.20 -18.33
N ALA A 417 -29.67 -2.22 -19.03
CA ALA A 417 -30.21 -2.05 -20.37
C ALA A 417 -31.45 -1.15 -20.37
N SER A 418 -32.30 -1.25 -19.35
CA SER A 418 -33.47 -0.36 -19.19
C SER A 418 -33.06 1.07 -18.85
N ILE A 419 -32.08 1.28 -17.97
CA ILE A 419 -31.48 2.60 -17.72
C ILE A 419 -30.95 3.21 -19.01
N ALA A 420 -30.23 2.44 -19.82
CA ALA A 420 -29.69 2.88 -21.10
C ALA A 420 -30.78 3.25 -22.11
N ALA A 421 -31.85 2.44 -22.21
CA ALA A 421 -32.97 2.69 -23.10
C ALA A 421 -33.79 3.93 -22.70
N VAL A 422 -34.14 4.06 -21.42
CA VAL A 422 -34.99 5.13 -20.89
C VAL A 422 -34.24 6.45 -20.81
N THR A 423 -32.98 6.41 -20.38
CA THR A 423 -32.19 7.63 -20.16
C THR A 423 -31.45 8.07 -21.42
N GLY A 424 -30.88 7.14 -22.18
CA GLY A 424 -30.07 7.42 -23.38
C GLY A 424 -30.79 7.24 -24.71
N GLY A 425 -32.03 6.75 -24.70
CA GLY A 425 -32.85 6.52 -25.89
C GLY A 425 -32.77 5.10 -26.45
N ALA A 426 -33.75 4.75 -27.28
CA ALA A 426 -33.92 3.38 -27.79
C ALA A 426 -32.72 2.86 -28.61
N SER A 427 -32.00 3.75 -29.30
CA SER A 427 -30.79 3.38 -30.06
C SER A 427 -29.68 2.86 -29.15
N LEU A 428 -29.39 3.60 -28.06
CA LEU A 428 -28.41 3.18 -27.06
C LEU A 428 -28.86 1.87 -26.38
N GLY A 429 -30.11 1.84 -25.91
CA GLY A 429 -30.68 0.68 -25.23
C GLY A 429 -30.58 -0.60 -26.05
N ARG A 430 -30.91 -0.55 -27.35
CA ARG A 430 -30.81 -1.71 -28.25
C ARG A 430 -29.38 -2.20 -28.40
N ARG A 431 -28.41 -1.30 -28.57
CA ARG A 431 -26.98 -1.66 -28.71
C ARG A 431 -26.43 -2.31 -27.45
N VAL A 432 -26.75 -1.75 -26.28
CA VAL A 432 -26.37 -2.30 -24.98
C VAL A 432 -27.03 -3.66 -24.75
N ALA A 433 -28.32 -3.80 -25.03
CA ALA A 433 -29.06 -5.06 -24.89
C ALA A 433 -28.48 -6.18 -25.77
N VAL A 434 -28.15 -5.89 -27.03
CA VAL A 434 -27.50 -6.86 -27.93
C VAL A 434 -26.15 -7.32 -27.36
N GLY A 435 -25.30 -6.39 -26.91
CA GLY A 435 -24.02 -6.73 -26.29
C GLY A 435 -24.19 -7.56 -25.02
N TYR A 436 -25.21 -7.26 -24.21
CA TYR A 436 -25.53 -8.02 -23.01
C TYR A 436 -26.01 -9.45 -23.33
N CYS A 437 -26.87 -9.63 -24.32
CA CYS A 437 -27.28 -10.96 -24.78
C CYS A 437 -26.09 -11.79 -25.29
N LEU A 438 -25.20 -11.19 -26.09
CA LEU A 438 -24.00 -11.86 -26.59
C LEU A 438 -23.04 -12.25 -25.45
N SER A 439 -22.92 -11.39 -24.44
CA SER A 439 -22.11 -11.68 -23.24
C SER A 439 -22.68 -12.85 -22.43
N ILE A 440 -23.99 -12.87 -22.19
CA ILE A 440 -24.68 -13.98 -21.51
C ILE A 440 -24.51 -15.28 -22.32
N ALA A 441 -24.64 -15.22 -23.64
CA ALA A 441 -24.43 -16.38 -24.50
C ALA A 441 -22.99 -16.91 -24.41
N SER A 442 -21.99 -16.01 -24.41
CA SER A 442 -20.58 -16.38 -24.24
C SER A 442 -20.30 -17.01 -22.88
N GLY A 443 -20.81 -16.43 -21.79
CA GLY A 443 -20.67 -17.00 -20.45
C GLY A 443 -21.37 -18.35 -20.32
N SER A 444 -22.57 -18.49 -20.87
CA SER A 444 -23.33 -19.75 -20.87
C SER A 444 -22.62 -20.85 -21.66
N ALA A 445 -22.06 -20.52 -22.84
CA ALA A 445 -21.27 -21.46 -23.62
C ALA A 445 -20.03 -21.93 -22.86
N ALA A 446 -19.32 -21.01 -22.19
CA ALA A 446 -18.18 -21.36 -21.34
C ALA A 446 -18.60 -22.28 -20.17
N ALA A 447 -19.74 -22.01 -19.54
CA ALA A 447 -20.27 -22.87 -18.47
C ALA A 447 -20.60 -24.28 -18.97
N ILE A 448 -21.21 -24.40 -20.16
CA ILE A 448 -21.54 -25.71 -20.77
C ILE A 448 -20.26 -26.48 -21.10
N ILE A 449 -19.26 -25.83 -21.70
CA ILE A 449 -17.98 -26.47 -22.01
C ILE A 449 -17.32 -27.01 -20.74
N MET A 450 -17.38 -26.26 -19.63
CA MET A 450 -16.83 -26.69 -18.34
C MET A 450 -17.62 -27.82 -17.68
N MET A 451 -18.90 -28.01 -18.01
CA MET A 451 -19.68 -29.17 -17.54
C MET A 451 -19.38 -30.44 -18.36
N LEU A 452 -18.90 -30.28 -19.59
CA LEU A 452 -18.60 -31.38 -20.51
C LEU A 452 -17.13 -31.85 -20.44
N ALA A 453 -16.23 -31.04 -19.88
CA ALA A 453 -14.81 -31.31 -19.69
C ALA A 453 -14.51 -31.76 -18.26
#